data_AF-I0ENZ0-F1
#
_entry.id   AF-I0ENZ0-F1
#
_cell.length_a   1.000
_cell.length_b   1.000
_cell.length_c   1.000
_cell.angle_alpha   90.00
_cell.angle_beta   90.00
_cell.angle_gamma   90.00
#
_symmetry.space_group_name_H-M   'P 1'
#
loop_
_entity.id
_entity.type
_entity.pdbx_description
1 polymer ?
#
loop_
_entity_poly.entity_id
_entity_poly.type
_entity_poly.pdbx_seq_one_letter_code
_entity_poly.pdbx_strand_id
1 'polypeptide(L)'
;MKMPYYEDNLSQEQETKTKSKLGRKPKSDASKKTRAVSLYFSDEQYVKLEKIANDEEESVGSYIKRYILKALRKIEQDARS
;
A
#
# COMPACT_ATOMS: atom_id res chain seq x y z
N MET A 1 -11.66 -10.83 44.62
CA MET A 1 -10.67 -10.22 43.72
C MET A 1 -11.37 -9.78 42.44
N LYS A 2 -11.33 -8.49 42.12
CA LYS A 2 -11.88 -7.93 40.88
C LYS A 2 -10.87 -6.88 40.40
N MET A 3 -10.24 -7.15 39.26
CA MET A 3 -9.21 -6.31 38.66
C MET A 3 -9.83 -5.05 38.04
N PRO A 4 -9.22 -3.86 38.17
CA PRO A 4 -9.70 -2.64 37.52
C PRO A 4 -8.89 -2.37 36.25
N TYR A 5 -9.46 -2.56 35.07
CA TYR A 5 -8.89 -1.97 33.85
C TYR A 5 -10.01 -1.64 32.87
N TYR A 6 -10.17 -0.36 32.56
CA TYR A 6 -9.85 0.17 31.24
C TYR A 6 -9.39 1.62 31.43
N GLU A 7 -8.13 1.87 31.11
CA GLU A 7 -7.60 3.22 30.93
C GLU A 7 -8.08 3.75 29.58
N ASP A 8 -8.73 4.91 29.60
CA ASP A 8 -9.01 5.72 28.42
C ASP A 8 -7.70 6.23 27.83
N ASN A 9 -7.22 5.57 26.78
CA ASN A 9 -6.07 6.02 26.00
C ASN A 9 -6.42 6.02 24.51
N LEU A 10 -6.96 7.13 24.01
CA LEU A 10 -6.61 7.63 22.67
C LEU A 10 -6.85 9.13 22.51
N SER A 11 -6.23 9.92 23.36
CA SER A 11 -5.90 11.31 23.03
C SER A 11 -4.72 11.32 22.06
N GLN A 12 -4.98 11.29 20.75
CA GLN A 12 -4.09 11.86 19.72
C GLN A 12 -4.91 12.26 18.48
N GLU A 13 -5.79 13.26 18.63
CA GLU A 13 -6.09 14.18 17.52
C GLU A 13 -4.80 14.95 17.23
N GLN A 14 -3.96 14.42 16.35
CA GLN A 14 -2.82 15.15 15.83
C GLN A 14 -3.34 16.28 14.95
N GLU A 15 -3.44 17.46 15.56
CA GLU A 15 -3.58 18.75 14.90
C GLU A 15 -2.50 18.91 13.82
N THR A 16 -2.79 18.53 12.58
CA THR A 16 -2.00 18.98 11.43
C THR A 16 -2.56 20.30 10.90
N LYS A 17 -2.60 21.31 11.78
CA LYS A 17 -2.72 22.73 11.39
C LYS A 17 -1.41 23.18 10.74
N THR A 18 -1.13 22.68 9.54
CA THR A 18 -0.09 23.25 8.70
C THR A 18 -0.63 24.53 8.07
N LYS A 19 -0.05 25.65 8.50
CA LYS A 19 -0.30 27.01 8.03
C LYS A 19 -0.45 27.02 6.50
N SER A 20 -1.67 27.29 6.05
CA SER A 20 -2.00 27.55 4.65
C SER A 20 -1.06 28.64 4.12
N LYS A 21 -0.15 28.26 3.22
CA LYS A 21 0.53 29.23 2.36
C LYS A 21 -0.54 29.85 1.46
N LEU A 22 -1.01 31.02 1.86
CA LEU A 22 -1.96 31.86 1.15
C LEU A 22 -1.45 32.08 -0.28
N GLY A 23 -2.09 31.46 -1.28
CA GLY A 23 -1.79 31.69 -2.69
C GLY A 23 -1.73 30.46 -3.61
N ARG A 24 -1.67 29.23 -3.08
CA ARG A 24 -1.73 28.03 -3.95
C ARG A 24 -3.11 27.39 -3.87
N LYS A 25 -3.88 27.47 -4.97
CA LYS A 25 -5.11 26.67 -5.15
C LYS A 25 -4.76 25.20 -4.86
N PRO A 26 -5.56 24.46 -4.06
CA PRO A 26 -5.34 23.03 -3.87
C PRO A 26 -5.36 22.37 -5.25
N LYS A 27 -4.34 21.55 -5.56
CA LYS A 27 -4.32 20.78 -6.80
C LYS A 27 -5.59 19.91 -6.80
N SER A 28 -6.34 19.91 -7.89
CA SER A 28 -7.54 19.08 -7.99
C SER A 28 -7.17 17.61 -7.78
N ASP A 29 -8.01 16.89 -7.04
CA ASP A 29 -7.80 15.47 -6.71
C ASP A 29 -7.66 14.57 -7.95
N ALA A 30 -8.07 15.10 -9.11
CA ALA A 30 -7.94 14.46 -10.41
C ALA A 30 -6.49 14.12 -10.82
N SER A 31 -5.47 14.70 -10.18
CA SER A 31 -4.06 14.42 -10.48
C SER A 31 -3.50 13.18 -9.76
N LYS A 32 -4.20 12.61 -8.77
CA LYS A 32 -3.73 11.48 -7.97
C LYS A 32 -4.62 10.25 -8.19
N LYS A 33 -4.72 9.79 -9.43
CA LYS A 33 -5.56 8.62 -9.76
C LYS A 33 -4.83 7.32 -9.41
N THR A 34 -4.80 6.95 -8.14
CA THR A 34 -4.47 5.58 -7.74
C THR A 34 -5.63 4.69 -8.16
N ARG A 35 -5.37 3.68 -8.98
CA ARG A 35 -6.35 2.65 -9.32
C ARG A 35 -6.12 1.44 -8.43
N ALA A 36 -7.11 1.10 -7.63
CA ALA A 36 -7.09 -0.13 -6.85
C ALA A 36 -7.28 -1.34 -7.78
N VAL A 37 -6.60 -2.43 -7.48
CA VAL A 37 -6.72 -3.71 -8.17
C VAL A 37 -6.88 -4.78 -7.10
N SER A 38 -7.90 -5.63 -7.25
CA SER A 38 -8.14 -6.79 -6.38
C SER A 38 -7.88 -8.05 -7.19
N LEU A 39 -7.10 -8.97 -6.63
CA LEU A 39 -6.75 -10.26 -7.23
C LEU A 39 -7.12 -11.36 -6.24
N TYR A 40 -7.60 -12.49 -6.76
CA TYR A 40 -7.91 -13.67 -5.96
C TYR A 40 -6.91 -14.77 -6.27
N PHE A 41 -6.44 -15.45 -5.23
CA PHE A 41 -5.51 -16.57 -5.30
C PHE A 41 -6.10 -17.72 -4.49
N SER A 42 -5.70 -18.96 -4.80
CA SER A 42 -5.96 -20.05 -3.86
C SER A 42 -5.12 -19.86 -2.59
N ASP A 43 -5.56 -20.46 -1.49
CA ASP A 43 -4.84 -20.38 -0.21
C ASP A 43 -3.39 -20.85 -0.35
N GLU A 44 -3.17 -21.97 -1.06
CA GLU A 44 -1.83 -22.51 -1.31
C GLU A 44 -0.94 -21.54 -2.10
N GLN A 45 -1.51 -20.82 -3.07
CA GLN A 45 -0.78 -19.83 -3.85
C GLN A 45 -0.45 -18.60 -3.01
N TYR A 46 -1.39 -18.13 -2.20
CA TYR A 46 -1.18 -16.97 -1.33
C TYR A 46 -0.11 -17.26 -0.28
N VAL A 47 -0.13 -18.43 0.35
CA VAL A 47 0.90 -18.83 1.33
C VAL A 47 2.30 -18.87 0.69
N LYS A 48 2.41 -19.30 -0.58
CA LYS A 48 3.69 -19.25 -1.30
C LYS A 48 4.14 -17.81 -1.54
N LEU A 49 3.23 -16.93 -1.97
CA LEU A 49 3.54 -15.51 -2.17
C LEU A 49 3.95 -14.82 -0.86
N GLU A 50 3.30 -15.16 0.25
CA GLU A 50 3.61 -14.63 1.57
C GLU A 50 5.02 -15.00 2.03
N LYS A 51 5.41 -16.27 1.87
CA LYS A 51 6.78 -16.72 2.19
C LYS A 51 7.83 -15.96 1.37
N ILE A 52 7.64 -15.88 0.06
CA ILE A 52 8.61 -15.21 -0.83
C ILE A 52 8.70 -13.70 -0.52
N ALA A 53 7.57 -13.06 -0.25
CA ALA A 53 7.55 -11.64 0.09
C ALA A 53 8.28 -11.39 1.43
N ASN A 54 8.05 -12.25 2.43
CA ASN A 54 8.74 -12.17 3.72
C ASN A 54 10.25 -12.40 3.60
N ASP A 55 10.68 -13.35 2.76
CA ASP A 55 12.11 -13.60 2.50
C ASP A 55 12.81 -12.38 1.88
N GLU A 56 12.07 -11.56 1.14
CA GLU A 56 12.54 -10.30 0.55
C GLU A 56 12.27 -9.06 1.43
N GLU A 57 11.84 -9.26 2.68
CA GLU A 57 11.46 -8.20 3.65
C GLU A 57 10.43 -7.20 3.08
N GLU A 58 9.53 -7.68 2.22
CA GLU A 58 8.53 -6.88 1.52
C GLU A 58 7.10 -7.35 1.83
N SER A 59 6.12 -6.43 1.76
CA SER A 59 4.70 -6.82 1.82
C SER A 59 4.26 -7.61 0.57
N VAL A 60 3.37 -8.58 0.75
CA VAL A 60 2.82 -9.40 -0.36
C VAL A 60 2.27 -8.54 -1.51
N GLY A 61 1.55 -7.46 -1.19
CA GLY A 61 1.01 -6.56 -2.20
C GLY A 61 2.09 -5.81 -3.00
N SER A 62 3.17 -5.40 -2.35
CA SER A 62 4.29 -4.73 -3.03
C SER A 62 5.10 -5.72 -3.88
N TYR A 63 5.31 -6.94 -3.38
CA TYR A 63 5.92 -8.04 -4.12
C TYR A 63 5.16 -8.34 -5.42
N ILE A 64 3.84 -8.57 -5.34
CA ILE A 64 2.99 -8.85 -6.50
C ILE A 64 3.06 -7.71 -7.51
N LYS A 65 2.96 -6.46 -7.03
CA LYS A 65 3.02 -5.27 -7.88
C LYS A 65 4.36 -5.18 -8.63
N ARG A 66 5.48 -5.40 -7.94
CA ARG A 66 6.82 -5.40 -8.53
C ARG A 66 7.00 -6.52 -9.55
N TYR A 67 6.51 -7.72 -9.24
CA TYR A 67 6.58 -8.89 -10.11
C TYR A 67 5.82 -8.65 -11.43
N ILE A 68 4.56 -8.19 -11.35
CA ILE A 68 3.74 -7.87 -12.53
C ILE A 68 4.42 -6.79 -13.37
N LEU A 69 4.93 -5.72 -12.75
CA LEU A 69 5.59 -4.63 -13.47
C LEU A 69 6.86 -5.12 -14.21
N LYS A 70 7.64 -6.00 -13.59
CA LYS A 70 8.83 -6.59 -14.20
C LYS A 70 8.48 -7.46 -15.40
N ALA A 71 7.41 -8.26 -15.31
CA ALA A 71 6.92 -9.08 -16.41
C ALA A 71 6.42 -8.23 -17.59
N LEU A 72 5.62 -7.18 -17.32
CA LEU A 72 5.11 -6.28 -18.36
C LEU A 72 6.24 -5.58 -19.12
N ARG A 73 7.25 -5.06 -18.41
CA ARG A 73 8.42 -4.42 -19.05
C ARG A 73 9.17 -5.37 -19.96
N LYS A 74 9.31 -6.64 -19.55
CA LYS A 74 9.98 -7.65 -20.38
C LYS A 74 9.21 -7.89 -21.68
N ILE A 75 7.88 -8.04 -21.60
CA ILE A 75 7.02 -8.19 -22.79
C ILE A 75 7.16 -6.99 -23.72
N GLU A 76 7.18 -5.76 -23.18
CA GLU A 76 7.36 -4.54 -23.99
C GLU A 76 8.74 -4.47 -24.67
N GLN A 77 9.79 -4.98 -24.02
CA GLN A 77 11.14 -5.04 -24.59
C GLN A 77 11.23 -6.09 -25.70
N ASP A 78 10.69 -7.29 -25.44
CA ASP A 78 10.68 -8.40 -26.40
C ASP A 78 9.86 -8.05 -27.66
N ALA A 79 8.80 -7.25 -27.52
CA ALA A 79 7.99 -6.78 -28.64
C ALA A 79 8.65 -5.67 -29.50
N ARG A 80 9.76 -5.08 -29.04
CA ARG A 80 10.48 -3.99 -29.73
C ARG A 80 11.82 -4.42 -30.34
N SER A 81 12.28 -5.63 -30.05
CA SER A 81 13.48 -6.24 -30.67
C SER A 81 13.11 -7.00 -31.93
#